data_AF-A0A8B9VUX7-F1
#
_entry.id   AF-A0A8B9VUX7-F1
#
_cell.length_a   1.000
_cell.length_b   1.000
_cell.length_c   1.000
_cell.angle_alpha   90.00
_cell.angle_beta   90.00
_cell.angle_gamma   90.00
#
_symmetry.space_group_name_H-M   'P 1'
#
loop_
_entity.id
_entity.type
_entity.pdbx_description
1 polymer ?
#
loop_
_entity_poly.entity_id
_entity_poly.type
_entity_poly.pdbx_seq_one_letter_code
_entity_poly.pdbx_strand_id
1 'polypeptide(L)'
;LAKKHKNIGTAGNHWTHYGTLLRKMVKMTGIKQHARYTHFFCKEESHGFLVLSILHKDSCWLCSDIQFTSAITVNSMAKRLRN
;
A
#
# COMPACT_ATOMS: atom_id res chain seq x y z
N LEU A 1 12.11 3.74 -21.23
CA LEU A 1 11.58 4.84 -20.37
C LEU A 1 12.76 5.61 -19.79
N ALA A 2 12.84 6.94 -19.97
CA ALA A 2 13.89 7.75 -19.36
C ALA A 2 13.49 8.20 -17.95
N LYS A 3 14.46 8.28 -17.02
CA LYS A 3 14.21 8.72 -15.65
C LYS A 3 13.87 10.21 -15.63
N LYS A 4 12.61 10.55 -15.31
CA LYS A 4 12.11 11.94 -15.33
C LYS A 4 12.56 12.80 -14.14
N HIS A 5 12.75 12.21 -12.96
CA HIS A 5 13.14 12.94 -11.75
C HIS A 5 14.16 12.19 -10.90
N LYS A 6 15.14 12.90 -10.31
CA LYS A 6 16.15 12.29 -9.42
C LYS A 6 15.53 11.83 -8.10
N ASN A 7 14.75 12.70 -7.44
CA ASN A 7 14.30 12.50 -6.05
C ASN A 7 12.77 12.52 -5.85
N ILE A 8 12.01 13.18 -6.72
CA ILE A 8 10.59 13.53 -6.47
C ILE A 8 9.65 12.35 -6.75
N GLY A 9 9.89 11.58 -7.83
CA GLY A 9 9.09 10.39 -8.15
C GLY A 9 7.59 10.68 -8.25
N THR A 10 6.78 9.86 -7.60
CA THR A 10 5.31 9.97 -7.54
C THR A 10 4.78 11.28 -6.96
N ALA A 11 5.58 12.03 -6.20
CA ALA A 11 5.18 13.34 -5.67
C ALA A 11 5.32 14.50 -6.70
N GLY A 12 5.65 14.20 -7.97
CA GLY A 12 5.95 15.17 -9.03
C GLY A 12 4.87 16.23 -9.25
N ASN A 13 3.61 15.84 -9.07
CA ASN A 13 2.45 16.71 -9.29
C ASN A 13 2.39 17.91 -8.33
N HIS A 14 3.11 17.87 -7.21
CA HIS A 14 3.10 18.93 -6.19
C HIS A 14 4.15 20.01 -6.42
N TRP A 15 5.02 19.88 -7.45
CA TRP A 15 6.06 20.85 -7.83
C TRP A 15 6.78 21.49 -6.62
N THR A 16 6.67 22.81 -6.45
CA THR A 16 7.27 23.59 -5.35
C THR A 16 6.37 23.70 -4.12
N HIS A 17 5.09 23.31 -4.24
CA HIS A 17 4.12 23.40 -3.16
C HIS A 17 4.45 22.41 -2.03
N TYR A 18 4.07 22.77 -0.80
CA TYR A 18 4.09 21.94 0.41
C TYR A 18 5.44 21.60 1.06
N GLY A 19 6.56 22.10 0.54
CA GLY A 19 7.88 21.89 1.15
C GLY A 19 8.42 20.45 1.03
N THR A 20 9.69 20.25 1.39
CA THR A 20 10.40 18.98 1.17
C THR A 20 9.91 17.84 2.06
N LEU A 21 9.55 18.14 3.31
CA LEU A 21 9.08 17.15 4.28
C LEU A 21 7.76 16.52 3.84
N LEU A 22 6.77 17.34 3.46
CA LEU A 22 5.46 16.82 3.06
C LEU A 22 5.57 16.00 1.77
N ARG A 23 6.35 16.46 0.78
CA ARG A 23 6.60 15.69 -0.44
C ARG A 23 7.26 14.33 -0.16
N LYS A 24 8.13 14.23 0.85
CA LYS A 24 8.74 12.96 1.26
C LYS A 24 7.71 11.98 1.84
N MET A 25 6.80 12.49 2.69
CA MET A 25 5.71 11.67 3.25
C MET A 25 4.72 11.22 2.17
N VAL A 26 4.28 12.15 1.31
CA VAL A 26 3.36 11.85 0.19
C VAL A 26 3.97 10.88 -0.81
N LYS A 27 5.29 10.98 -1.08
CA LYS A 27 5.98 9.99 -1.91
C LYS A 27 5.92 8.60 -1.28
N MET A 28 6.12 8.48 0.03
CA MET A 28 6.11 7.19 0.72
C MET A 28 4.73 6.53 0.70
N THR A 29 3.67 7.28 1.00
CA THR A 29 2.29 6.77 0.93
C THR A 29 1.86 6.53 -0.52
N GLY A 30 2.29 7.39 -1.44
CA GLY A 30 2.06 7.27 -2.88
C GLY A 30 2.71 6.03 -3.51
N ILE A 31 3.88 5.59 -3.04
CA ILE A 31 4.46 4.33 -3.50
C ILE A 31 3.66 3.15 -2.98
N LYS A 32 3.25 3.17 -1.70
CA LYS A 32 2.47 2.08 -1.09
C LYS A 32 1.10 1.91 -1.72
N GLN A 33 0.41 3.02 -2.04
CA GLN A 33 -0.94 2.97 -2.62
C GLN A 33 -0.94 2.46 -4.08
N HIS A 34 0.11 2.76 -4.84
CA HIS A 34 0.23 2.35 -6.24
C HIS A 34 1.02 1.05 -6.43
N ALA A 35 1.54 0.47 -5.35
CA ALA A 35 2.16 -0.85 -5.39
C ALA A 35 1.11 -1.90 -5.74
N ARG A 36 1.52 -2.92 -6.50
CA ARG A 36 0.72 -4.12 -6.72
C ARG A 36 1.08 -5.14 -5.66
N TYR A 37 0.07 -5.76 -5.07
CA TYR A 37 0.22 -6.82 -4.09
C TYR A 37 -0.43 -8.09 -4.62
N THR A 38 0.24 -9.21 -4.44
CA THR A 38 -0.32 -10.52 -4.77
C THR A 38 -1.26 -10.97 -3.65
N HIS A 39 -2.49 -11.29 -3.99
CA HIS A 39 -3.46 -11.79 -3.02
C HIS A 39 -3.13 -13.23 -2.59
N PHE A 40 -3.23 -13.57 -1.30
CA PHE A 40 -2.87 -14.91 -0.80
C PHE A 40 -3.82 -15.99 -1.32
N PHE A 41 -5.13 -15.74 -1.38
CA PHE A 41 -6.10 -16.74 -1.85
C PHE A 41 -6.15 -16.86 -3.38
N CYS A 42 -6.19 -15.72 -4.08
CA CYS A 42 -6.45 -15.70 -5.53
C CYS A 42 -5.15 -15.70 -6.35
N LYS A 43 -4.00 -15.41 -5.73
CA LYS A 43 -2.68 -15.29 -6.36
C LYS A 43 -2.60 -14.29 -7.52
N GLU A 44 -3.63 -13.48 -7.69
CA GLU A 44 -3.68 -12.42 -8.67
C GLU A 44 -3.07 -11.14 -8.08
N GLU A 45 -2.41 -10.34 -8.93
CA GLU A 45 -1.93 -9.02 -8.54
C GLU A 45 -3.09 -8.02 -8.49
N SER A 46 -3.25 -7.34 -7.37
CA SER A 46 -4.21 -6.25 -7.20
C SER A 46 -3.50 -4.96 -6.82
N HIS A 47 -4.12 -3.82 -7.16
CA HIS A 47 -3.61 -2.53 -6.74
C HIS A 47 -3.83 -2.33 -5.25
N GLY A 48 -2.78 -1.87 -4.58
CA GLY A 48 -2.74 -1.66 -3.14
C GLY A 48 -3.49 -0.40 -2.70
N PHE A 49 -4.75 -0.20 -3.07
CA PHE A 49 -5.46 0.99 -2.62
C PHE A 49 -5.74 0.86 -1.11
N LEU A 50 -4.97 1.58 -0.30
CA LEU A 50 -5.16 1.75 1.15
C LEU A 50 -6.39 2.65 1.40
N VAL A 51 -7.54 2.27 0.86
CA VAL A 51 -8.84 2.75 1.32
C VAL A 51 -9.23 1.81 2.43
N LEU A 52 -9.42 2.38 3.62
CA LEU A 52 -10.23 1.87 4.73
C LEU A 52 -11.05 0.62 4.33
N SER A 53 -10.46 -0.55 4.52
CA SER A 53 -11.11 -1.86 4.65
C SER A 53 -11.97 -2.40 3.49
N ILE A 54 -12.00 -1.82 2.29
CA ILE A 54 -12.84 -2.37 1.19
C ILE A 54 -12.04 -2.45 -0.11
N LEU A 55 -11.36 -3.58 -0.30
CA LEU A 55 -10.90 -4.00 -1.61
C LEU A 55 -12.03 -4.80 -2.28
N HIS A 56 -12.84 -4.12 -3.10
CA HIS A 56 -13.80 -4.78 -3.97
C HIS A 56 -13.13 -5.09 -5.32
N LYS A 57 -13.04 -6.38 -5.67
CA LYS A 57 -12.75 -6.82 -7.03
C LYS A 57 -13.74 -7.91 -7.42
N ASP A 58 -14.21 -7.85 -8.67
CA ASP A 58 -15.22 -8.73 -9.25
C ASP A 58 -14.86 -10.24 -9.24
N SER A 59 -13.61 -10.61 -8.94
CA SER A 59 -13.14 -12.01 -8.96
C SER A 59 -12.97 -12.67 -7.58
N CYS A 60 -12.97 -11.92 -6.48
CA CYS A 60 -12.82 -12.51 -5.15
C CYS A 60 -13.36 -11.58 -4.04
N TRP A 61 -14.39 -12.05 -3.35
CA TRP A 61 -15.11 -11.37 -2.27
C TRP A 61 -14.30 -11.25 -0.96
N LEU A 62 -13.19 -11.98 -0.83
CA LEU A 62 -12.35 -12.03 0.37
C LEU A 62 -10.93 -11.52 0.08
N CYS A 63 -10.81 -10.41 -0.64
CA CYS A 63 -9.53 -9.84 -1.06
C CYS A 63 -8.95 -8.80 -0.08
N SER A 64 -8.76 -9.14 1.20
CA SER A 64 -8.37 -8.16 2.25
C SER A 64 -6.93 -8.33 2.77
N ASP A 65 -5.95 -8.52 1.89
CA ASP A 65 -4.57 -8.89 2.32
C ASP A 65 -3.57 -7.74 2.48
N ILE A 66 -4.00 -6.47 2.42
CA ILE A 66 -3.10 -5.36 2.75
C ILE A 66 -3.10 -5.15 4.26
N GLN A 67 -2.21 -5.86 4.96
CA GLN A 67 -2.10 -5.77 6.41
C GLN A 67 -1.13 -4.67 6.85
N PHE A 68 -1.55 -3.85 7.80
CA PHE A 68 -0.63 -2.98 8.52
C PHE A 68 0.26 -3.80 9.47
N THR A 69 1.48 -3.33 9.76
CA THR A 69 2.45 -4.07 10.58
C THR A 69 1.92 -4.42 11.97
N SER A 70 1.14 -3.54 12.61
CA SER A 70 0.51 -3.86 13.90
C SER A 70 -0.52 -4.99 13.79
N ALA A 71 -1.28 -5.07 12.69
CA ALA A 71 -2.24 -6.15 12.48
C ALA A 71 -1.53 -7.50 12.32
N ILE A 72 -0.37 -7.54 11.64
CA ILE A 72 0.47 -8.74 11.52
C ILE A 72 0.92 -9.21 12.91
N THR A 73 1.42 -8.28 13.75
CA THR A 73 1.87 -8.60 15.11
C THR A 73 0.73 -9.13 15.97
N VAL A 74 -0.43 -8.47 15.97
CA VAL A 74 -1.61 -8.90 16.74
C VAL A 74 -2.09 -10.28 16.29
N ASN A 75 -2.17 -10.53 14.97
CA ASN A 75 -2.56 -11.83 14.44
C ASN A 75 -1.56 -12.93 14.81
N SER A 76 -0.26 -12.62 14.80
CA SER A 76 0.78 -13.56 15.24
C SER A 76 0.64 -13.89 16.73
N MET A 77 0.41 -12.89 17.58
CA MET A 77 0.22 -13.12 19.01
C MET A 77 -1.06 -13.91 19.29
N ALA A 78 -2.17 -13.55 18.66
CA ALA A 78 -3.44 -14.26 18.80
C ALA A 78 -3.35 -15.73 18.37
N LYS A 79 -2.62 -16.04 17.28
CA LYS A 79 -2.38 -17.42 16.86
C LYS A 79 -1.59 -18.23 17.89
N ARG A 80 -0.58 -17.62 18.53
CA ARG A 80 0.22 -18.28 19.58
C ARG A 80 -0.60 -18.57 20.84
N LEU A 81 -1.54 -17.70 21.19
CA LEU A 81 -2.39 -17.86 22.38
C LEU A 81 -3.53 -18.86 22.20
N ARG A 82 -3.87 -19.23 20.96
CA ARG A 82 -4.93 -20.22 20.66
C ARG A 82 -4.43 -21.67 20.66
N ASN A 83 -3.12 -21.87 20.57
CA ASN A 83 -2.47 -23.18 20.68
C ASN A 83 -2.06 -23.41 22.14
#